data_AF-A0A2G9NLT4-F1
#
_entry.id   AF-A0A2G9NLT4-F1
#
_cell.length_a   1.000
_cell.length_b   1.000
_cell.length_c   1.000
_cell.angle_alpha   90.00
_cell.angle_beta   90.00
_cell.angle_gamma   90.00
#
_symmetry.space_group_name_H-M   'P 1'
#
loop_
_entity.id
_entity.type
_entity.pdbx_description
1 polymer ?
#
loop_
_entity_poly.entity_id
_entity_poly.type
_entity_poly.pdbx_seq_one_letter_code
_entity_poly.pdbx_strand_id
1 'polypeptide(L)'
;MVWGVIVSGDCYKQTTTLLEGDVYKNAEGTIVSIVYINSNSAKFSIGVGNTNEITNTMSIGQTYQIDGATSLILNNVHYLSSEGNGTNSVNITFNYCPTNKTVIHIEPNETTGPLEINSTFNESDETGLNESVVVFCNGCELGNKCYPFGYRKSSNFCSDSGSFVEQLKKDAVCENNFECSSNLCIDGNCVSSSLIQQIINWFKNLFS
;
A
#
# COMPACT_ATOMS: atom_id res chain seq x y z
N MET A 1 -19.46 -1.37 -2.80
CA MET A 1 -18.20 -1.07 -2.09
C MET A 1 -17.83 -2.33 -1.33
N VAL A 2 -16.76 -3.04 -1.72
CA VAL A 2 -16.35 -4.30 -1.09
C VAL A 2 -15.20 -3.97 -0.14
N TRP A 3 -15.37 -4.31 1.14
CA TRP A 3 -14.37 -4.08 2.17
C TRP A 3 -13.50 -5.33 2.29
N GLY A 4 -12.21 -5.19 2.01
CA GLY A 4 -11.23 -6.23 2.30
C GLY A 4 -10.74 -6.08 3.73
N VAL A 5 -11.10 -7.02 4.62
CA VAL A 5 -10.51 -7.12 5.96
C VAL A 5 -9.55 -8.30 5.93
N ILE A 6 -8.27 -8.04 6.19
CA ILE A 6 -7.27 -9.09 6.36
C ILE A 6 -7.08 -9.29 7.86
N VAL A 7 -7.27 -10.51 8.33
CA VAL A 7 -7.14 -10.88 9.75
C VAL A 7 -5.90 -11.75 9.92
N SER A 8 -5.01 -11.37 10.84
CA SER A 8 -3.84 -12.15 11.25
C SER A 8 -3.80 -12.23 12.78
N GLY A 9 -4.27 -13.36 13.33
CA GLY A 9 -4.54 -13.49 14.76
C GLY A 9 -5.65 -12.55 15.23
N ASP A 10 -5.44 -11.84 16.34
CA ASP A 10 -6.38 -10.82 16.86
C ASP A 10 -6.22 -9.46 16.18
N CYS A 11 -5.23 -9.31 15.30
CA CYS A 11 -5.01 -8.09 14.57
C CYS A 11 -5.80 -8.09 13.27
N TYR A 12 -6.36 -6.94 12.92
CA TYR A 12 -7.00 -6.75 11.62
C TYR A 12 -6.41 -5.54 10.89
N LYS A 13 -6.28 -5.71 9.58
CA LYS A 13 -5.93 -4.66 8.62
C LYS A 13 -7.16 -4.38 7.77
N GLN A 14 -7.58 -3.12 7.74
CA GLN A 14 -8.72 -2.66 6.96
C GLN A 14 -8.30 -1.48 6.09
N THR A 15 -8.48 -1.62 4.79
CA THR A 15 -8.24 -0.52 3.84
C THR A 15 -9.58 0.05 3.39
N THR A 16 -9.68 1.38 3.36
CA THR A 16 -10.88 2.10 2.94
C THR A 16 -10.56 3.36 2.18
N THR A 17 -11.44 3.70 1.25
CA THR A 17 -11.48 5.01 0.61
C THR A 17 -12.43 5.92 1.40
N LEU A 18 -11.99 7.10 1.78
CA LEU A 18 -12.82 8.13 2.39
C LEU A 18 -12.86 9.36 1.47
N LEU A 19 -14.03 9.96 1.33
CA LEU A 19 -14.20 11.24 0.64
C LEU A 19 -13.99 12.39 1.62
N GLU A 20 -13.64 13.56 1.09
CA GLU A 20 -13.53 14.77 1.91
C GLU A 20 -14.86 15.07 2.61
N GLY A 21 -14.80 15.26 3.94
CA GLY A 21 -15.98 15.44 4.79
C GLY A 21 -16.61 14.14 5.31
N ASP A 22 -16.17 12.97 4.83
CA ASP A 22 -16.62 11.69 5.40
C ASP A 22 -16.14 11.54 6.85
N VAL A 23 -16.97 10.86 7.64
CA VAL A 23 -16.69 10.53 9.03
C VAL A 23 -16.67 9.00 9.14
N TYR A 24 -15.47 8.45 9.28
CA TYR A 24 -15.30 7.02 9.50
C TYR A 24 -15.40 6.69 10.99
N LYS A 25 -16.11 5.61 11.33
CA LYS A 25 -16.15 5.05 12.68
C LYS A 25 -15.67 3.61 12.65
N ASN A 26 -14.58 3.30 13.35
CA ASN A 26 -14.18 1.91 13.55
C ASN A 26 -15.12 1.20 14.55
N ALA A 27 -14.89 -0.10 14.79
CA ALA A 27 -15.69 -0.90 15.72
C ALA A 27 -15.66 -0.39 17.17
N GLU A 28 -14.65 0.38 17.54
CA GLU A 28 -14.47 0.97 18.87
C GLU A 28 -15.04 2.40 18.98
N GLY A 29 -15.58 2.93 17.87
CA GLY A 29 -16.15 4.27 17.82
C GLY A 29 -15.13 5.39 17.60
N THR A 30 -13.89 5.07 17.23
CA THR A 30 -12.89 6.07 16.81
C THR A 30 -13.37 6.75 15.53
N ILE A 31 -13.57 8.05 15.62
CA ILE A 31 -13.99 8.92 14.54
C ILE A 31 -12.76 9.43 13.80
N VAL A 32 -12.70 9.23 12.49
CA VAL A 32 -11.71 9.87 11.62
C VAL A 32 -12.43 10.77 10.62
N SER A 33 -12.12 12.07 10.66
CA SER A 33 -12.46 13.00 9.59
C SER A 33 -11.20 13.40 8.84
N ILE A 34 -11.37 13.72 7.55
CA ILE A 34 -10.26 14.01 6.64
C ILE A 34 -10.49 15.36 5.98
N VAL A 35 -9.41 16.16 5.94
CA VAL A 35 -9.31 17.36 5.12
C VAL A 35 -8.19 17.15 4.12
N TYR A 36 -8.51 17.21 2.84
CA TYR A 36 -7.51 17.14 1.78
C TYR A 36 -6.61 18.38 1.83
N ILE A 37 -5.30 18.19 1.65
CA ILE A 37 -4.35 19.30 1.57
C ILE A 37 -3.82 19.43 0.14
N ASN A 38 -3.23 18.35 -0.38
CA ASN A 38 -2.70 18.27 -1.74
C ASN A 38 -2.57 16.80 -2.20
N SER A 39 -2.03 16.57 -3.39
CA SER A 39 -1.91 15.22 -3.99
C SER A 39 -1.06 14.24 -3.19
N ASN A 40 -0.28 14.72 -2.22
CA ASN A 40 0.68 13.93 -1.47
C ASN A 40 0.41 13.93 0.04
N SER A 41 -0.56 14.72 0.53
CA SER A 41 -0.85 14.81 1.96
C SER A 41 -2.30 15.12 2.29
N ALA A 42 -2.73 14.63 3.46
CA ALA A 42 -4.05 14.86 4.02
C ALA A 42 -3.95 15.16 5.52
N LYS A 43 -4.88 15.97 6.02
CA LYS A 43 -5.06 16.23 7.45
C LYS A 43 -6.09 15.25 8.01
N PHE A 44 -5.75 14.60 9.10
CA PHE A 44 -6.60 13.67 9.82
C PHE A 44 -6.98 14.28 11.15
N SER A 45 -8.25 14.17 11.48
CA SER A 45 -8.82 14.55 12.76
C SER A 45 -9.40 13.29 13.39
N ILE A 46 -8.79 12.85 14.49
CA ILE A 46 -9.07 11.57 15.12
C ILE A 46 -9.65 11.82 16.50
N GLY A 47 -10.90 11.40 16.71
CA GLY A 47 -11.58 11.44 18.00
C GLY A 47 -11.76 10.04 18.56
N VAL A 48 -11.28 9.78 19.78
CA VAL A 48 -11.47 8.50 20.47
C VAL A 48 -12.50 8.69 21.59
N GLY A 49 -13.73 8.22 21.39
CA GLY A 49 -14.83 8.41 22.35
C GLY A 49 -15.16 9.89 22.61
N ASN A 50 -15.11 10.34 23.86
CA ASN A 50 -15.38 11.73 24.29
C ASN A 50 -14.12 12.60 24.41
N THR A 51 -12.97 12.13 23.92
CA THR A 51 -11.68 12.82 24.12
C THR A 51 -11.44 13.93 23.09
N ASN A 52 -10.43 14.74 23.35
CA ASN A 52 -10.01 15.83 22.46
C ASN A 52 -9.62 15.28 21.09
N GLU A 53 -10.09 15.95 20.04
CA GLU A 53 -9.75 15.66 18.65
C GLU A 53 -8.24 15.87 18.44
N ILE A 54 -7.54 14.81 18.05
CA ILE A 54 -6.13 14.91 17.65
C ILE A 54 -6.10 15.19 16.17
N THR A 55 -5.50 16.31 15.78
CA THR A 55 -5.33 16.66 14.38
C THR A 55 -3.88 16.52 13.96
N ASN A 56 -3.62 15.73 12.92
CA ASN A 56 -2.28 15.57 12.35
C ASN A 56 -2.30 15.63 10.82
N THR A 57 -1.22 16.11 10.22
CA THR A 57 -1.02 16.07 8.76
C THR A 57 -0.14 14.88 8.44
N MET A 58 -0.58 14.02 7.53
CA MET A 58 0.21 12.89 7.06
C MET A 58 0.49 13.02 5.57
N SER A 59 1.71 12.64 5.19
CA SER A 59 2.08 12.42 3.80
C SER A 59 1.85 10.95 3.41
N ILE A 60 1.71 10.68 2.11
CA ILE A 60 1.65 9.30 1.58
C ILE A 60 2.82 8.46 2.12
N GLY A 61 2.52 7.24 2.55
CA GLY A 61 3.47 6.28 3.15
C GLY A 61 3.72 6.50 4.65
N GLN A 62 3.32 7.64 5.22
CA GLN A 62 3.48 7.85 6.66
C GLN A 62 2.51 6.99 7.46
N THR A 63 3.00 6.49 8.59
CA THR A 63 2.23 5.78 9.60
C THR A 63 2.05 6.67 10.81
N TYR A 64 0.82 6.79 11.31
CA TYR A 64 0.49 7.50 12.53
C TYR A 64 -0.06 6.52 13.57
N GLN A 65 0.53 6.52 14.76
CA GLN A 65 0.04 5.72 15.88
C GLN A 65 -1.03 6.53 16.62
N ILE A 66 -2.27 6.02 16.63
CA ILE A 66 -3.41 6.65 17.31
C ILE A 66 -3.37 6.32 18.80
N ASP A 67 -3.10 5.06 19.10
CA ASP A 67 -2.83 4.54 20.43
C ASP A 67 -1.80 3.40 20.33
N GLY A 68 -1.47 2.75 21.43
CA GLY A 68 -0.53 1.62 21.43
C GLY A 68 -1.04 0.37 20.66
N ALA A 69 -2.26 0.38 20.14
CA ALA A 69 -2.91 -0.74 19.46
C ALA A 69 -3.26 -0.43 17.99
N THR A 70 -3.43 0.83 17.63
CA THR A 70 -4.01 1.27 16.37
C THR A 70 -3.05 2.18 15.61
N SER A 71 -2.72 1.78 14.39
CA SER A 71 -1.98 2.61 13.44
C SER A 71 -2.82 2.94 12.21
N LEU A 72 -2.62 4.15 11.70
CA LEU A 72 -3.21 4.66 10.47
C LEU A 72 -2.10 4.86 9.45
N ILE A 73 -2.31 4.39 8.23
CA ILE A 73 -1.38 4.57 7.10
C ILE A 73 -2.13 5.28 5.98
N LEU A 74 -1.53 6.36 5.48
CA LEU A 74 -2.02 7.05 4.28
C LEU A 74 -1.41 6.38 3.05
N ASN A 75 -2.19 5.58 2.32
CA ASN A 75 -1.67 4.85 1.15
C ASN A 75 -1.66 5.72 -0.10
N ASN A 76 -2.74 6.46 -0.36
CA ASN A 76 -2.86 7.30 -1.56
C ASN A 76 -3.88 8.42 -1.37
N VAL A 77 -3.75 9.48 -2.17
CA VAL A 77 -4.67 10.62 -2.24
C VAL A 77 -5.05 10.82 -3.71
N HIS A 78 -6.34 10.67 -4.03
CA HIS A 78 -6.84 10.78 -5.41
C HIS A 78 -7.85 11.92 -5.54
N TYR A 79 -7.75 12.66 -6.65
CA TYR A 79 -8.80 13.57 -7.11
C TYR A 79 -9.75 12.83 -8.05
N LEU A 80 -11.00 12.64 -7.63
CA LEU A 80 -12.03 12.02 -8.47
C LEU A 80 -12.85 13.12 -9.15
N SER A 81 -12.65 13.32 -10.45
CA SER A 81 -13.51 14.21 -11.25
C SER A 81 -14.61 13.42 -11.94
N SER A 82 -15.87 13.61 -11.54
CA SER A 82 -17.03 13.20 -12.34
C SER A 82 -17.75 14.44 -12.85
N GLU A 83 -17.85 14.58 -14.18
CA GLU A 83 -18.73 15.56 -14.83
C GLU A 83 -18.49 17.04 -14.43
N GLY A 84 -17.25 17.38 -14.08
CA GLY A 84 -16.87 18.75 -13.70
C GLY A 84 -17.06 19.09 -12.22
N ASN A 85 -17.53 18.15 -11.40
CA ASN A 85 -17.54 18.26 -9.95
C ASN A 85 -16.53 17.27 -9.35
N GLY A 86 -15.33 17.76 -9.07
CA GLY A 86 -14.29 16.92 -8.49
C GLY A 86 -14.43 16.79 -6.98
N THR A 87 -14.29 15.57 -6.48
CA THR A 87 -14.24 15.26 -5.04
C THR A 87 -12.89 14.64 -4.71
N ASN A 88 -12.25 15.13 -3.65
CA ASN A 88 -11.03 14.52 -3.14
C ASN A 88 -11.36 13.22 -2.40
N SER A 89 -10.56 12.19 -2.60
CA SER A 89 -10.66 10.91 -1.90
C SER A 89 -9.29 10.48 -1.38
N VAL A 90 -9.30 9.77 -0.27
CA VAL A 90 -8.09 9.31 0.41
C VAL A 90 -8.22 7.82 0.70
N ASN A 91 -7.21 7.05 0.29
CA ASN A 91 -7.11 5.63 0.62
C ASN A 91 -6.29 5.47 1.88
N ILE A 92 -6.94 5.05 2.97
CA ILE A 92 -6.30 4.81 4.26
C ILE A 92 -6.36 3.35 4.65
N THR A 93 -5.34 2.92 5.38
CA THR A 93 -5.29 1.60 6.00
C THR A 93 -5.25 1.77 7.51
N PHE A 94 -6.19 1.12 8.19
CA PHE A 94 -6.18 0.94 9.63
C PHE A 94 -5.56 -0.41 9.94
N ASN A 95 -4.54 -0.42 10.80
CA ASN A 95 -4.09 -1.62 11.47
C ASN A 95 -4.50 -1.52 12.93
N TYR A 96 -5.22 -2.52 13.41
CA TYR A 96 -5.62 -2.60 14.81
C TYR A 96 -5.15 -3.92 15.40
N CYS A 97 -4.50 -3.85 16.55
CA CYS A 97 -3.99 -4.98 17.31
C CYS A 97 -4.39 -4.82 18.78
N PRO A 98 -5.45 -5.48 19.26
CA PRO A 98 -5.85 -5.39 20.66
C PRO A 98 -4.80 -6.04 21.57
N THR A 99 -4.31 -5.28 22.57
CA THR A 99 -3.38 -5.66 23.67
C THR A 99 -1.91 -5.92 23.32
N ASN A 100 -1.02 -5.81 24.34
CA ASN A 100 0.46 -6.00 24.46
C ASN A 100 1.19 -6.79 23.36
N LYS A 101 1.02 -6.39 22.10
CA LYS A 101 1.71 -6.94 20.96
C LYS A 101 2.56 -5.83 20.38
N THR A 102 3.87 -6.04 20.33
CA THR A 102 4.74 -5.13 19.58
C THR A 102 4.42 -5.27 18.10
N VAL A 103 4.00 -4.16 17.48
CA VAL A 103 3.68 -4.09 16.06
C VAL A 103 4.89 -3.59 15.30
N ILE A 104 5.34 -4.34 14.29
CA ILE A 104 6.51 -4.01 13.48
C ILE A 104 6.11 -3.89 12.03
N HIS A 105 6.41 -2.73 11.44
CA HIS A 105 6.22 -2.48 10.03
C HIS A 105 7.53 -2.78 9.29
N ILE A 106 7.45 -3.60 8.24
CA ILE A 106 8.57 -3.84 7.34
C ILE A 106 8.27 -3.26 5.97
N GLU A 107 9.23 -2.52 5.41
CA GLU A 107 9.09 -1.81 4.15
C GLU A 107 10.23 -2.20 3.22
N PRO A 108 10.04 -3.24 2.38
CA PRO A 108 11.00 -3.59 1.36
C PRO A 108 11.07 -2.49 0.30
N ASN A 109 12.25 -2.28 -0.28
CA ASN A 109 12.47 -1.38 -1.41
C ASN A 109 13.28 -2.07 -2.51
N GLU A 110 13.56 -1.36 -3.61
CA GLU A 110 14.31 -1.89 -4.74
C GLU A 110 15.72 -2.38 -4.38
N THR A 111 16.35 -1.78 -3.36
CA THR A 111 17.71 -2.13 -2.91
C THR A 111 17.71 -3.31 -1.95
N THR A 112 16.75 -3.36 -1.01
CA THR A 112 16.65 -4.48 -0.06
C THR A 112 16.05 -5.72 -0.68
N GLY A 113 15.20 -5.55 -1.70
CA GLY A 113 14.41 -6.63 -2.26
C GLY A 113 13.41 -7.21 -1.24
N PRO A 114 12.99 -8.47 -1.43
CA PRO A 114 12.05 -9.12 -0.52
C PRO A 114 12.65 -9.36 0.88
N LEU A 115 11.89 -9.03 1.92
CA LEU A 115 12.26 -9.23 3.32
C LEU A 115 11.52 -10.45 3.88
N GLU A 116 12.19 -11.28 4.66
CA GLU A 116 11.56 -12.41 5.38
C GLU A 116 10.77 -11.88 6.59
N ILE A 117 9.54 -12.35 6.78
CA ILE A 117 8.68 -11.92 7.90
C ILE A 117 9.11 -12.58 9.23
N ASN A 118 9.67 -13.80 9.18
CA ASN A 118 9.99 -14.58 10.38
C ASN A 118 11.48 -14.54 10.80
N SER A 119 12.38 -13.95 10.02
CA SER A 119 13.82 -13.98 10.36
C SER A 119 14.19 -12.99 11.46
N THR A 120 13.35 -12.00 11.74
CA THR A 120 13.71 -10.86 12.58
C THR A 120 13.44 -11.08 14.08
N PHE A 121 12.80 -12.19 14.47
CA PHE A 121 12.27 -12.37 15.84
C PHE A 121 12.74 -13.61 16.59
N ASN A 122 13.74 -14.32 16.06
CA ASN A 122 14.31 -15.49 16.74
C ASN A 122 15.52 -15.17 17.63
N GLU A 123 15.85 -13.89 17.87
CA GLU A 123 16.80 -13.55 18.93
C GLU A 123 16.08 -13.60 20.28
N SER A 124 16.06 -14.83 20.81
CA SER A 124 15.60 -15.20 22.12
C SER A 124 16.32 -14.42 23.20
N ASP A 125 15.64 -13.42 23.77
CA ASP A 125 15.99 -12.92 25.09
C ASP A 125 15.46 -13.93 26.13
N GLU A 126 16.30 -14.38 27.05
CA GLU A 126 15.98 -15.43 28.05
C GLU A 126 14.98 -14.95 29.12
N THR A 127 14.47 -13.73 29.00
CA THR A 127 13.43 -13.19 29.86
C THR A 127 12.09 -13.73 29.37
N GLY A 128 11.53 -14.72 30.08
CA GLY A 128 10.31 -15.47 29.71
C GLY A 128 8.99 -14.69 29.66
N LEU A 129 9.01 -13.46 29.16
CA LEU A 129 7.84 -12.70 28.74
C LEU A 129 7.59 -13.01 27.26
N ASN A 130 6.61 -13.88 27.00
CA ASN A 130 6.11 -14.17 25.65
C ASN A 130 5.37 -12.94 25.11
N GLU A 131 6.10 -11.91 24.69
CA GLU A 131 5.51 -10.80 23.96
C GLU A 131 5.21 -11.25 22.52
N SER A 132 3.94 -11.22 22.15
CA SER A 132 3.51 -11.63 20.82
C SER A 132 3.81 -10.49 19.84
N VAL A 133 4.83 -10.64 19.00
CA VAL A 133 5.12 -9.67 17.94
C VAL A 133 4.20 -9.89 16.75
N VAL A 134 3.70 -8.80 16.16
CA VAL A 134 2.91 -8.81 14.92
C VAL A 134 3.63 -7.99 13.87
N VAL A 135 3.81 -8.56 12.68
CA VAL A 135 4.53 -7.92 11.58
C VAL A 135 3.55 -7.52 10.48
N PHE A 136 3.55 -6.24 10.10
CA PHE A 136 2.82 -5.74 8.94
C PHE A 136 3.77 -5.48 7.77
N CYS A 137 3.44 -6.06 6.63
CA CYS A 137 4.13 -5.82 5.38
C CYS A 137 3.59 -4.56 4.69
N ASN A 138 4.47 -3.56 4.48
CA ASN A 138 4.22 -2.39 3.63
C ASN A 138 4.60 -2.71 2.18
N GLY A 139 3.90 -3.68 1.60
CA GLY A 139 4.18 -4.23 0.28
C GLY A 139 3.23 -5.39 0.00
N CYS A 140 3.67 -6.37 -0.78
CA CYS A 140 2.89 -7.59 -1.01
C CYS A 140 3.43 -8.75 -0.19
N GLU A 141 2.56 -9.39 0.57
CA GLU A 141 2.89 -10.61 1.29
C GLU A 141 2.70 -11.84 0.40
N LEU A 142 3.75 -12.67 0.26
CA LEU A 142 3.66 -13.93 -0.46
C LEU A 142 4.67 -14.95 0.07
N GLY A 143 4.18 -16.02 0.69
CA GLY A 143 5.03 -17.11 1.18
C GLY A 143 6.01 -16.65 2.26
N ASN A 144 5.51 -15.96 3.28
CA ASN A 144 6.27 -15.45 4.43
C ASN A 144 7.34 -14.40 4.10
N LYS A 145 7.22 -13.75 2.94
CA LYS A 145 8.07 -12.63 2.54
C LYS A 145 7.23 -11.42 2.22
N CYS A 146 7.78 -10.25 2.53
CA CYS A 146 7.26 -8.96 2.14
C CYS A 146 8.02 -8.46 0.91
N TYR A 147 7.32 -8.22 -0.19
CA TYR A 147 7.88 -7.79 -1.47
C TYR A 147 7.65 -6.29 -1.69
N PRO A 148 8.61 -5.57 -2.30
CA PRO A 148 8.41 -4.16 -2.63
C PRO A 148 7.35 -4.01 -3.72
N PHE A 149 6.70 -2.85 -3.76
CA PHE A 149 5.80 -2.49 -4.86
C PHE A 149 6.54 -2.52 -6.21
N GLY A 150 5.83 -2.92 -7.27
CA GLY A 150 6.40 -3.15 -8.58
C GLY A 150 7.24 -4.43 -8.71
N TYR A 151 7.50 -5.17 -7.61
CA TYR A 151 8.25 -6.42 -7.69
C TYR A 151 7.52 -7.45 -8.54
N ARG A 152 8.20 -7.94 -9.58
CA ARG A 152 7.66 -8.93 -10.50
C ARG A 152 8.02 -10.33 -10.02
N LYS A 153 7.02 -11.21 -9.97
CA LYS A 153 7.21 -12.63 -9.66
C LYS A 153 6.33 -13.46 -10.57
N SER A 154 6.97 -14.27 -11.41
CA SER A 154 6.32 -15.06 -12.45
C SER A 154 5.56 -14.16 -13.44
N SER A 155 4.24 -14.26 -13.53
CA SER A 155 3.38 -13.44 -14.40
C SER A 155 2.59 -12.39 -13.63
N ASN A 156 2.96 -12.13 -12.38
CA ASN A 156 2.32 -11.14 -11.52
C ASN A 156 3.32 -10.07 -11.09
N PHE A 157 2.80 -8.92 -10.68
CA PHE A 157 3.57 -7.88 -10.00
C PHE A 157 2.89 -7.49 -8.68
N CYS A 158 3.67 -6.97 -7.75
CA CYS A 158 3.15 -6.40 -6.52
C CYS A 158 2.53 -5.02 -6.79
N SER A 159 1.21 -4.91 -6.80
CA SER A 159 0.51 -3.63 -7.00
C SER A 159 0.55 -2.75 -5.76
N ASP A 160 0.31 -1.47 -5.96
CA ASP A 160 0.14 -0.45 -4.90
C ASP A 160 -0.98 -0.79 -3.90
N SER A 161 -1.93 -1.66 -4.27
CA SER A 161 -2.94 -2.20 -3.36
C SER A 161 -2.42 -3.27 -2.38
N GLY A 162 -1.13 -3.63 -2.41
CA GLY A 162 -0.53 -4.62 -1.51
C GLY A 162 -0.85 -6.07 -1.87
N SER A 163 -1.20 -6.33 -3.13
CA SER A 163 -1.53 -7.67 -3.63
C SER A 163 -0.76 -7.99 -4.91
N PHE A 164 -0.48 -9.27 -5.14
CA PHE A 164 0.02 -9.69 -6.44
C PHE A 164 -1.11 -9.76 -7.46
N VAL A 165 -0.97 -9.01 -8.56
CA VAL A 165 -1.94 -8.99 -9.66
C VAL A 165 -1.27 -9.39 -10.98
N GLU A 166 -2.04 -9.92 -11.93
CA GLU A 166 -1.52 -10.36 -13.22
C GLU A 166 -0.94 -9.19 -14.01
N GLN A 167 0.19 -9.43 -14.67
CA GLN A 167 0.78 -8.47 -15.58
C GLN A 167 -0.08 -8.27 -16.83
N LEU A 168 -0.15 -7.03 -17.28
CA LEU A 168 -0.91 -6.60 -18.43
C LEU A 168 -0.30 -7.12 -19.74
N LYS A 169 -1.20 -7.46 -20.68
CA LYS A 169 -0.84 -7.93 -22.02
C LYS A 169 -0.56 -6.74 -22.96
N LYS A 170 -0.12 -7.05 -24.17
CA LYS A 170 0.11 -6.07 -25.23
C LYS A 170 -1.14 -5.20 -25.45
N ASP A 171 -0.91 -3.91 -25.73
CA ASP A 171 -1.92 -2.90 -26.04
C ASP A 171 -2.88 -2.58 -24.87
N ALA A 172 -2.65 -3.13 -23.67
CA ALA A 172 -3.37 -2.73 -22.46
C ALA A 172 -2.84 -1.40 -21.92
N VAL A 173 -3.74 -0.62 -21.30
CA VAL A 173 -3.40 0.65 -20.66
C VAL A 173 -2.58 0.38 -19.39
N CYS A 174 -1.47 1.09 -19.22
CA CYS A 174 -0.55 0.95 -18.08
C CYS A 174 -0.09 2.31 -17.58
N GLU A 175 0.35 2.35 -16.31
CA GLU A 175 0.99 3.53 -15.71
C GLU A 175 2.50 3.32 -15.52
N ASN A 176 2.92 2.08 -15.26
CA ASN A 176 4.31 1.73 -14.98
C ASN A 176 4.80 0.53 -15.80
N ASN A 177 6.12 0.48 -16.01
CA ASN A 177 6.77 -0.58 -16.79
C ASN A 177 6.55 -2.00 -16.21
N PHE A 178 6.53 -2.14 -14.88
CA PHE A 178 6.37 -3.42 -14.21
C PHE A 178 4.97 -4.02 -14.36
N GLU A 179 3.97 -3.20 -14.70
CA GLU A 179 2.59 -3.68 -14.95
C GLU A 179 2.56 -4.53 -16.22
N CYS A 180 3.36 -4.19 -17.23
CA CYS A 180 3.38 -4.88 -18.51
C CYS A 180 4.19 -6.18 -18.46
N SER A 181 3.66 -7.26 -19.06
CA SER A 181 4.38 -8.53 -19.25
C SER A 181 5.72 -8.35 -19.99
N SER A 182 5.78 -7.38 -20.90
CA SER A 182 6.98 -6.97 -21.65
C SER A 182 7.99 -6.13 -20.85
N ASN A 183 7.65 -5.71 -19.63
CA ASN A 183 8.35 -4.71 -18.84
C ASN A 183 8.40 -3.31 -19.47
N LEU A 184 7.43 -2.96 -20.31
CA LEU A 184 7.49 -1.74 -21.07
C LEU A 184 6.13 -1.09 -21.28
N CYS A 185 5.98 0.09 -20.69
CA CYS A 185 4.85 0.98 -20.82
C CYS A 185 5.31 2.24 -21.56
N ILE A 186 4.82 2.46 -22.78
CA ILE A 186 5.13 3.65 -23.59
C ILE A 186 3.82 4.34 -23.94
N ASP A 187 3.76 5.65 -23.70
CA ASP A 187 2.56 6.47 -23.95
C ASP A 187 1.29 5.86 -23.34
N GLY A 188 1.42 5.37 -22.10
CA GLY A 188 0.33 4.76 -21.33
C GLY A 188 -0.13 3.39 -21.83
N ASN A 189 0.63 2.71 -22.71
CA ASN A 189 0.25 1.42 -23.28
C ASN A 189 1.39 0.40 -23.20
N CYS A 190 1.03 -0.86 -22.92
CA CYS A 190 1.96 -1.97 -22.89
C CYS A 190 2.41 -2.36 -24.31
N VAL A 191 3.70 -2.27 -24.58
CA VAL A 191 4.26 -2.58 -25.91
C VAL A 191 4.94 -3.94 -25.89
N SER A 192 4.76 -4.76 -26.93
CA SER A 192 5.43 -6.06 -27.04
C SER A 192 6.94 -5.91 -27.24
N SER A 193 7.74 -6.73 -26.53
CA SER A 193 9.20 -6.78 -26.68
C SER A 193 9.66 -7.10 -28.12
N SER A 194 8.88 -7.88 -28.86
CA SER A 194 9.14 -8.22 -30.26
C SER A 194 9.11 -7.00 -31.20
N LEU A 195 8.24 -6.03 -30.96
CA LEU A 195 8.16 -4.80 -31.75
C LEU A 195 9.46 -4.00 -31.65
N ILE A 196 10.01 -3.89 -30.43
CA ILE A 196 11.28 -3.19 -30.21
C ILE A 196 12.45 -3.94 -30.83
N GLN A 197 12.46 -5.26 -30.74
CA GLN A 197 13.48 -6.06 -31.43
C GLN A 197 13.44 -5.83 -32.95
N GLN A 198 12.25 -5.73 -33.56
CA GLN A 198 12.09 -5.41 -34.98
C GLN A 198 12.63 -4.02 -35.32
N ILE A 199 12.33 -3.01 -34.50
CA ILE A 199 12.84 -1.64 -34.67
C ILE A 199 14.37 -1.62 -34.57
N ILE A 200 14.96 -2.24 -33.53
CA ILE A 200 16.41 -2.31 -33.36
C ILE A 200 17.08 -2.99 -34.56
N ASN A 201 16.50 -4.08 -35.07
CA ASN A 201 17.04 -4.78 -36.24
C ASN A 201 16.95 -3.95 -37.52
N TRP A 202 15.87 -3.20 -37.71
CA TRP A 202 15.74 -2.26 -38.83
C TRP A 202 16.81 -1.16 -38.76
N PHE A 203 17.03 -0.56 -37.58
CA PHE A 203 18.06 0.45 -37.37
C PHE A 203 19.47 -0.10 -37.63
N LYS A 204 19.77 -1.33 -37.20
CA LYS A 204 21.07 -1.98 -37.47
C LYS A 204 21.35 -2.12 -38.96
N ASN A 205 20.34 -2.45 -39.77
CA ASN A 205 20.49 -2.62 -41.21
C ASN A 205 20.59 -1.28 -41.98
N LEU A 206 20.12 -0.18 -41.38
CA LEU A 206 20.16 1.14 -42.01
C LEU A 206 21.50 1.86 -41.82
N PHE A 207 22.27 1.48 -40.79
CA PHE A 207 23.56 2.09 -40.43
C PHE A 207 24.73 1.09 -40.48
N SER A 208 24.56 -0.07 -41.12
CA SER A 208 25.64 -0.98 -41.49
C SER A 208 26.07 -0.74 -42.94
#